data_AF-A0A352PJM6-F1
#
_entry.id   AF-A0A352PJM6-F1
#
_cell.length_a   1.000
_cell.length_b   1.000
_cell.length_c   1.000
_cell.angle_alpha   90.00
_cell.angle_beta   90.00
_cell.angle_gamma   90.00
#
_symmetry.space_group_name_H-M   'P 1'
#
loop_
_entity.id
_entity.type
_entity.pdbx_description
1 polymer ?
#
loop_
_entity_poly.entity_id
_entity_poly.type
_entity_poly.pdbx_seq_one_letter_code
_entity_poly.pdbx_strand_id
1 'polypeptide(L)'
;MTDFRKLAHLVEQLGDGRFQVLIDSGNTGKVKEFCDGLISAALPTTMTVGGRAYDLHGFLLGDEESVVGSVMIDRAKEMTANLGENDGLHILEHQDEIPVVFRGKVVFVFTGWRRPGLSEGVACFGWVGDRWVRRWLWLAYVDWRGLVRVLRRK
;
A
#
# COMPACT_ATOMS: atom_id res chain seq x y z
N MET A 1 -1.84 -11.30 31.49
CA MET A 1 -0.43 -11.20 31.95
C MET A 1 0.56 -10.85 30.84
N THR A 2 0.32 -11.25 29.59
CA THR A 2 1.26 -11.06 28.45
C THR A 2 1.40 -9.59 28.03
N ASP A 3 0.35 -8.77 28.12
CA ASP A 3 0.39 -7.37 27.67
C ASP A 3 1.12 -6.44 28.63
N PHE A 4 1.02 -6.65 29.95
CA PHE A 4 1.78 -5.86 30.93
C PHE A 4 3.29 -6.07 30.79
N ARG A 5 3.74 -7.28 30.45
CA ARG A 5 5.16 -7.56 30.18
C ARG A 5 5.65 -6.87 28.91
N LYS A 6 4.84 -6.87 27.85
CA LYS A 6 5.17 -6.14 26.61
C LYS A 6 5.25 -4.64 26.84
N LEU A 7 4.32 -4.09 27.62
CA LEU A 7 4.32 -2.67 27.97
C LEU A 7 5.54 -2.29 28.80
N ALA A 8 5.86 -3.07 29.84
CA ALA A 8 7.06 -2.85 30.67
C ALA A 8 8.35 -2.91 29.85
N HIS A 9 8.45 -3.87 28.93
CA HIS A 9 9.60 -3.99 28.04
C HIS A 9 9.70 -2.80 27.06
N LEU A 10 8.57 -2.30 26.56
CA LEU A 10 8.54 -1.13 25.68
C LEU A 10 8.97 0.14 26.44
N VAL A 11 8.54 0.32 27.69
CA VAL A 11 9.00 1.41 28.56
C VAL A 11 10.50 1.33 28.77
N GLU A 12 11.03 0.14 29.06
CA GLU A 12 12.47 -0.08 29.24
C GLU A 12 13.28 0.25 27.98
N GLN A 13 12.80 -0.14 26.80
CA GLN A 13 13.50 0.14 25.54
C GLN A 13 13.46 1.61 25.12
N LEU A 14 12.32 2.27 25.33
CA LEU A 14 12.14 3.67 24.93
C LEU A 14 12.70 4.65 25.97
N GLY A 15 12.73 4.24 27.24
CA GLY A 15 12.93 5.12 28.39
C GLY A 15 11.71 6.00 28.67
N ASP A 16 11.56 6.41 29.93
CA ASP A 16 10.38 7.14 30.43
C ASP A 16 10.07 8.40 29.61
N GLY A 17 11.09 9.17 29.22
CA GLY A 17 10.90 10.42 28.47
C GLY A 17 10.25 10.21 27.09
N ARG A 18 10.73 9.24 26.31
CA ARG A 18 10.15 8.94 24.99
C ARG A 18 8.81 8.24 25.11
N PHE A 19 8.66 7.38 26.12
CA PHE A 19 7.39 6.72 26.38
C PHE A 19 6.29 7.73 26.73
N GLN A 20 6.59 8.74 27.56
CA GLN A 20 5.64 9.81 27.88
C GLN A 20 5.23 10.61 26.64
N VAL A 21 6.18 10.97 25.77
CA VAL A 21 5.87 11.64 24.50
C VAL A 21 4.96 10.77 23.62
N LEU A 22 5.17 9.46 23.61
CA LEU A 22 4.40 8.50 22.81
C LEU A 22 2.95 8.32 23.29
N ILE A 23 2.70 8.39 24.61
CA ILE A 23 1.35 8.26 25.17
C ILE A 23 0.63 9.60 25.37
N ASP A 24 1.32 10.72 25.18
CA ASP A 24 0.73 12.05 25.27
C ASP A 24 -0.38 12.22 24.23
N SER A 25 -1.59 12.55 24.70
CA SER A 25 -2.76 12.74 23.84
C SER A 25 -2.57 13.81 22.75
N GLY A 26 -1.75 14.83 22.99
CA GLY A 26 -1.38 15.86 22.01
C GLY A 26 -0.51 15.35 20.86
N ASN A 27 0.10 14.16 20.99
CA ASN A 27 0.91 13.52 19.95
C ASN A 27 0.17 12.41 19.20
N THR A 28 -1.10 12.15 19.50
CA THR A 28 -1.89 11.03 18.92
C THR A 28 -1.81 10.99 17.38
N GLY A 29 -1.87 12.14 16.71
CA GLY A 29 -1.75 12.21 15.24
C GLY A 29 -0.40 11.72 14.72
N LYS A 30 0.70 12.21 15.32
CA LYS A 30 2.07 11.84 14.94
C LYS A 30 2.37 10.37 15.24
N VAL A 31 1.87 9.86 16.36
CA VAL A 31 2.02 8.44 16.73
C VAL A 31 1.27 7.55 15.75
N LYS A 32 0.08 7.96 15.31
CA LYS A 32 -0.67 7.26 14.27
C LYS A 32 0.11 7.24 12.96
N GLU A 33 0.61 8.38 12.49
CA GLU A 33 1.44 8.46 11.28
C GLU A 33 2.70 7.58 11.37
N PHE A 34 3.38 7.60 12.51
CA PHE A 34 4.53 6.75 12.77
C PHE A 34 4.16 5.25 12.71
N CYS A 35 3.05 4.86 13.34
CA CYS A 35 2.56 3.48 13.29
C CYS A 35 2.16 3.08 11.86
N ASP A 36 1.48 3.94 11.11
CA ASP A 36 1.10 3.69 9.72
C ASP A 36 2.35 3.51 8.85
N GLY A 37 3.41 4.28 9.10
CA GLY A 37 4.73 4.12 8.49
C GLY A 37 5.37 2.77 8.81
N LEU A 38 5.39 2.36 10.08
CA LEU A 38 5.90 1.05 10.50
C LEU A 38 5.11 -0.11 9.89
N ILE A 39 3.77 0.02 9.85
CA ILE A 39 2.90 -0.98 9.24
C ILE A 39 3.20 -1.10 7.76
N SER A 40 3.31 0.03 7.04
CA SER A 40 3.67 0.08 5.62
C SER A 40 5.04 -0.56 5.35
N ALA A 41 6.02 -0.32 6.22
CA ALA A 41 7.36 -0.91 6.13
C ALA A 41 7.39 -2.41 6.43
N ALA A 42 6.49 -2.89 7.29
CA ALA A 42 6.36 -4.31 7.66
C ALA A 42 5.53 -5.12 6.64
N LEU A 43 4.91 -4.47 5.65
CA LEU A 43 4.15 -5.18 4.62
C LEU A 43 5.09 -6.01 3.73
N PRO A 44 4.69 -7.23 3.35
CA PRO A 44 5.44 -8.00 2.37
C PRO A 44 5.61 -7.19 1.08
N THR A 45 6.83 -7.17 0.55
CA THR A 45 7.15 -6.54 -0.73
C THR A 45 6.96 -7.50 -1.90
N THR A 46 6.51 -8.73 -1.64
CA THR A 46 6.22 -9.74 -2.66
C THR A 46 4.94 -10.48 -2.33
N MET A 47 4.28 -11.00 -3.35
CA MET A 47 3.16 -11.93 -3.21
C MET A 47 3.12 -12.93 -4.36
N THR A 48 2.51 -14.09 -4.11
CA THR A 48 2.22 -15.09 -5.14
C THR A 48 0.72 -15.27 -5.21
N VAL A 49 0.16 -15.21 -6.42
CA VAL A 49 -1.29 -15.29 -6.69
C VAL A 49 -1.51 -16.12 -7.95
N GLY A 50 -2.26 -17.22 -7.85
CA GLY A 50 -2.53 -18.14 -8.95
C GLY A 50 -1.24 -18.67 -9.60
N GLY A 51 -0.23 -18.98 -8.78
CA GLY A 51 1.09 -19.44 -9.24
C GLY A 51 2.00 -18.37 -9.89
N ARG A 52 1.56 -17.11 -9.99
CA ARG A 52 2.39 -15.99 -10.49
C ARG A 52 2.97 -15.20 -9.32
N ALA A 53 4.25 -14.87 -9.39
CA ALA A 53 4.92 -14.06 -8.37
C ALA A 53 4.99 -12.58 -8.80
N TYR A 54 4.75 -11.70 -7.84
CA TYR A 54 4.72 -10.26 -8.03
C TYR A 54 5.57 -9.56 -6.98
N ASP A 55 6.37 -8.59 -7.40
CA ASP A 55 6.96 -7.59 -6.51
C ASP A 55 6.00 -6.41 -6.37
N LEU A 56 5.89 -5.88 -5.16
CA LEU A 56 5.09 -4.71 -4.80
C LEU A 56 6.04 -3.52 -4.57
N HIS A 57 5.84 -2.45 -5.32
CA HIS A 57 6.67 -1.26 -5.27
C HIS A 57 5.88 -0.02 -4.84
N GLY A 58 6.49 0.79 -3.97
CA GLY A 58 6.11 2.19 -3.82
C GLY A 58 6.71 3.02 -4.96
N PHE A 59 6.13 4.19 -5.24
CA PHE A 59 6.60 5.12 -6.27
C PHE A 59 6.99 6.50 -5.70
N LEU A 60 6.82 6.71 -4.39
CA LEU A 60 7.24 7.92 -3.72
C LEU A 60 8.74 7.85 -3.43
N LEU A 61 9.42 8.98 -3.57
CA LEU A 61 10.86 9.14 -3.36
C LEU A 61 11.10 10.10 -2.20
N GLY A 62 12.13 9.82 -1.38
CA GLY A 62 12.52 10.69 -0.27
C GLY A 62 11.37 10.90 0.72
N ASP A 63 11.02 12.18 0.93
CA ASP A 63 9.99 12.68 1.83
C ASP A 63 8.67 13.04 1.12
N GLU A 64 8.49 12.64 -0.14
CA GLU A 64 7.24 12.87 -0.87
C GLU A 64 6.05 12.19 -0.17
N GLU A 65 5.03 12.96 0.18
CA GLU A 65 3.77 12.43 0.74
C GLU A 65 2.80 11.94 -0.35
N SER A 66 2.86 12.57 -1.53
CA SER A 66 2.05 12.22 -2.68
C SER A 66 2.64 12.71 -4.00
N VAL A 67 2.21 12.11 -5.10
CA VAL A 67 2.51 12.59 -6.46
C VAL A 67 1.28 12.54 -7.37
N VAL A 68 1.30 13.34 -8.43
CA VAL A 68 0.30 13.29 -9.50
C VAL A 68 0.39 11.99 -10.30
N GLY A 69 -0.73 11.57 -10.90
CA GLY A 69 -0.81 10.26 -11.55
C GLY A 69 0.18 10.04 -12.70
N SER A 70 0.54 11.06 -13.46
CA SER A 70 1.56 10.96 -14.52
C SER A 70 2.93 10.57 -13.97
N VAL A 71 3.36 11.20 -12.88
CA VAL A 71 4.63 10.90 -12.20
C VAL A 71 4.63 9.46 -11.68
N MET A 72 3.53 9.01 -11.05
CA MET A 72 3.38 7.61 -10.63
C MET A 72 3.52 6.64 -11.82
N ILE A 73 2.92 6.95 -12.98
CA ILE A 73 2.99 6.11 -14.17
C ILE A 73 4.42 6.01 -14.70
N ASP A 74 5.12 7.14 -14.81
CA ASP A 74 6.46 7.17 -15.38
C ASP A 74 7.43 6.40 -14.49
N ARG A 75 7.37 6.61 -13.17
CA ARG A 75 8.14 5.82 -12.20
C ARG A 75 7.78 4.34 -12.22
N ALA A 76 6.49 4.01 -12.37
CA ALA A 76 6.07 2.62 -12.51
C ALA A 76 6.68 1.96 -13.76
N LYS A 77 6.78 2.67 -14.89
CA LYS A 77 7.45 2.15 -16.09
C LYS A 77 8.94 1.99 -15.89
N GLU A 78 9.61 2.96 -15.26
CA GLU A 78 11.05 2.88 -14.93
C GLU A 78 11.38 1.64 -14.10
N MET A 79 10.50 1.28 -13.16
CA MET A 79 10.63 0.07 -12.34
C MET A 79 10.13 -1.21 -13.03
N THR A 80 9.61 -1.14 -14.27
CA THR A 80 8.90 -2.25 -14.94
C THR A 80 7.69 -2.75 -14.13
N ALA A 81 7.13 -1.89 -13.28
CA ALA A 81 5.98 -2.14 -12.41
C ALA A 81 4.67 -1.61 -13.01
N ASN A 82 4.49 -1.76 -14.33
CA ASN A 82 3.41 -1.16 -15.10
C ASN A 82 2.42 -2.19 -15.66
N LEU A 83 2.03 -3.17 -14.84
CA LEU A 83 1.15 -4.26 -15.25
C LEU A 83 -0.19 -3.77 -15.83
N GLY A 84 -0.69 -4.55 -16.79
CA GLY A 84 -1.91 -4.27 -17.54
C GLY A 84 -3.07 -5.21 -17.20
N GLU A 85 -4.04 -5.26 -18.11
CA GLU A 85 -5.30 -5.99 -17.94
C GLU A 85 -5.12 -7.48 -17.66
N ASN A 86 -4.21 -8.15 -18.35
CA ASN A 86 -4.01 -9.60 -18.19
C ASN A 86 -3.64 -9.98 -16.76
N ASP A 87 -2.66 -9.30 -16.17
CA ASP A 87 -2.22 -9.59 -14.81
C ASP A 87 -3.24 -9.12 -13.77
N GLY A 88 -3.93 -8.01 -14.02
CA GLY A 88 -5.00 -7.56 -13.15
C GLY A 88 -6.18 -8.53 -13.09
N LEU A 89 -6.62 -9.06 -14.23
CA LEU A 89 -7.68 -10.07 -14.28
C LEU A 89 -7.24 -11.36 -13.56
N HIS A 90 -6.03 -11.84 -13.83
CA HIS A 90 -5.46 -13.02 -13.16
C HIS A 90 -5.46 -12.85 -11.63
N ILE A 91 -5.03 -11.69 -11.12
CA ILE A 91 -5.03 -11.43 -9.68
C ILE A 91 -6.45 -11.38 -9.10
N LEU A 92 -7.44 -10.89 -9.82
CA LEU A 92 -8.84 -10.88 -9.36
C LEU A 92 -9.48 -12.27 -9.34
N GLU A 93 -9.15 -13.11 -10.30
CA GLU A 93 -9.62 -14.50 -10.40
C GLU A 93 -9.10 -15.35 -9.22
N HIS A 94 -7.90 -15.05 -8.73
CA HIS A 94 -7.23 -15.72 -7.61
C HIS A 94 -7.16 -14.85 -6.34
N GLN A 95 -8.10 -13.92 -6.17
CA GLN A 95 -8.01 -12.88 -5.13
C GLN A 95 -8.03 -13.40 -3.69
N ASP A 96 -8.51 -14.63 -3.49
CA ASP A 96 -8.52 -15.34 -2.21
C ASP A 96 -7.11 -15.71 -1.74
N GLU A 97 -6.17 -15.88 -2.68
CA GLU A 97 -4.76 -16.13 -2.41
C GLU A 97 -3.98 -14.85 -2.03
N ILE A 98 -4.55 -13.66 -2.26
CA ILE A 98 -3.90 -12.40 -1.88
C ILE A 98 -3.72 -12.35 -0.35
N PRO A 99 -2.49 -12.12 0.16
CA PRO A 99 -2.22 -12.13 1.59
C PRO A 99 -3.16 -11.22 2.38
N VAL A 100 -3.74 -11.78 3.45
CA VAL A 100 -4.70 -11.09 4.32
C VAL A 100 -4.14 -9.81 4.93
N VAL A 101 -2.82 -9.71 5.07
CA VAL A 101 -2.13 -8.55 5.63
C VAL A 101 -2.32 -7.28 4.79
N PHE A 102 -2.62 -7.39 3.50
CA PHE A 102 -2.86 -6.24 2.61
C PHE A 102 -4.29 -5.68 2.70
N ARG A 103 -5.24 -6.47 3.24
CA ARG A 103 -6.66 -6.11 3.26
C ARG A 103 -6.89 -4.83 4.05
N GLY A 104 -7.44 -3.81 3.39
CA GLY A 104 -7.71 -2.48 3.96
C GLY A 104 -6.48 -1.60 4.16
N LYS A 105 -5.26 -2.08 3.81
CA LYS A 105 -4.00 -1.36 4.01
C LYS A 105 -3.34 -0.93 2.71
N VAL A 106 -3.62 -1.64 1.61
CA VAL A 106 -3.00 -1.38 0.30
C VAL A 106 -4.06 -1.21 -0.77
N VAL A 107 -3.75 -0.31 -1.72
CA VAL A 107 -4.43 -0.23 -3.01
C VAL A 107 -3.44 -0.65 -4.09
N PHE A 108 -3.77 -1.70 -4.85
CA PHE A 108 -2.98 -2.12 -6.00
C PHE A 108 -3.38 -1.31 -7.23
N VAL A 109 -2.40 -0.79 -7.98
CA VAL A 109 -2.65 0.00 -9.19
C VAL A 109 -1.97 -0.65 -10.38
N PHE A 110 -2.75 -0.85 -11.44
CA PHE A 110 -2.33 -1.43 -12.69
C PHE A 110 -2.21 -0.30 -13.72
N THR A 111 -1.07 0.36 -13.74
CA THR A 111 -0.86 1.58 -14.55
C THR A 111 -0.90 1.31 -16.06
N GLY A 112 -0.71 0.05 -16.49
CA GLY A 112 -0.91 -0.41 -17.86
C GLY A 112 -2.37 -0.74 -18.19
N TRP A 113 -3.27 -0.83 -17.20
CA TRP A 113 -4.68 -1.14 -17.41
C TRP A 113 -5.54 0.13 -17.40
N ARG A 114 -5.84 0.62 -18.60
CA ARG A 114 -6.63 1.84 -18.83
C ARG A 114 -8.11 1.54 -18.93
N ARG A 115 -8.93 2.49 -18.47
CA ARG A 115 -10.39 2.39 -18.60
C ARG A 115 -10.76 2.48 -20.08
N PRO A 116 -11.55 1.52 -20.61
CA PRO A 116 -12.07 1.61 -21.96
C PRO A 116 -12.86 2.90 -22.18
N GLY A 117 -12.56 3.63 -23.26
CA GLY A 117 -13.20 4.91 -23.60
C GLY A 117 -12.79 6.11 -22.74
N LEU A 118 -11.90 5.94 -21.74
CA LEU A 118 -11.40 7.03 -20.91
C LEU A 118 -9.96 6.76 -20.45
N SER A 119 -8.97 7.24 -21.22
CA SER A 119 -7.54 6.99 -20.99
C SER A 119 -7.01 7.53 -19.64
N GLU A 120 -7.71 8.48 -19.03
CA GLU A 120 -7.36 9.06 -17.74
C GLU A 120 -7.69 8.16 -16.54
N GLY A 121 -8.48 7.10 -16.75
CA GLY A 121 -8.80 6.11 -15.74
C GLY A 121 -7.79 4.96 -15.71
N VAL A 122 -7.30 4.60 -14.53
CA VAL A 122 -6.50 3.39 -14.29
C VAL A 122 -7.24 2.41 -13.38
N ALA A 123 -7.00 1.11 -13.58
CA ALA A 123 -7.57 0.09 -12.73
C ALA A 123 -6.87 0.06 -11.37
N CYS A 124 -7.67 0.06 -10.31
CA CYS A 124 -7.20 -0.01 -8.93
C CYS A 124 -7.98 -1.07 -8.16
N PHE A 125 -7.28 -1.88 -7.36
CA PHE A 125 -7.91 -2.86 -6.49
C PHE A 125 -7.79 -2.41 -5.04
N GLY A 126 -8.94 -2.32 -4.37
CA GLY A 126 -9.02 -2.09 -2.94
C GLY A 126 -9.86 -3.16 -2.28
N TRP A 127 -9.60 -3.39 -0.99
CA TRP A 127 -10.44 -4.28 -0.17
C TRP A 127 -11.71 -3.54 0.28
N VAL A 128 -12.88 -4.08 -0.02
CA VAL A 128 -14.18 -3.48 0.35
C VAL A 128 -15.11 -4.58 0.83
N GLY A 129 -15.60 -4.45 2.06
CA GLY A 129 -16.36 -5.50 2.72
C GLY A 129 -15.46 -6.71 2.98
N ASP A 130 -15.68 -7.77 2.20
CA ASP A 130 -15.05 -9.08 2.31
C ASP A 130 -14.32 -9.53 1.03
N ARG A 131 -14.09 -8.62 0.07
CA ARG A 131 -13.46 -8.95 -1.20
C ARG A 131 -12.61 -7.82 -1.78
N TRP A 132 -11.72 -8.19 -2.71
CA TRP A 132 -11.02 -7.22 -3.56
C TRP A 132 -11.94 -6.77 -4.68
N VAL A 133 -12.05 -5.46 -4.88
CA VAL A 133 -12.89 -4.88 -5.93
C VAL A 133 -12.07 -4.03 -6.87
N ARG A 134 -12.30 -4.20 -8.17
CA ARG A 134 -11.78 -3.29 -9.20
C ARG A 134 -12.58 -2.00 -9.20
N ARG A 135 -11.88 -0.88 -9.15
CA ARG A 135 -12.40 0.46 -9.39
C ARG A 135 -11.57 1.15 -10.47
N TRP A 136 -12.18 2.12 -11.14
CA TRP A 136 -11.48 3.02 -12.05
C TRP A 136 -11.22 4.33 -11.33
N LEU A 137 -9.96 4.67 -11.12
CA LEU A 137 -9.58 5.95 -10.52
C LEU A 137 -8.96 6.87 -11.57
N TRP A 138 -9.27 8.15 -11.46
CA TRP A 138 -8.78 9.18 -12.36
C TRP A 138 -7.39 9.62 -11.94
N LEU A 139 -6.48 9.71 -12.90
CA LEU A 139 -5.09 10.09 -12.65
C LEU A 139 -4.91 11.56 -12.30
N ALA A 140 -5.76 12.43 -12.85
CA ALA A 140 -5.64 13.89 -12.74
C ALA A 140 -6.28 14.47 -11.47
N TYR A 141 -7.19 13.73 -10.81
CA TYR A 141 -7.99 14.24 -9.69
C TYR A 141 -7.63 13.63 -8.34
N VAL A 142 -6.66 12.70 -8.31
CA VAL A 142 -6.30 11.95 -7.11
C VAL A 142 -4.81 12.11 -6.86
N ASP A 143 -4.46 12.57 -5.65
CA ASP A 143 -3.10 12.51 -5.15
C ASP A 143 -2.78 11.08 -4.74
N TRP A 144 -1.75 10.49 -5.36
CA TRP A 144 -1.35 9.11 -5.11
C TRP A 144 -0.37 9.05 -3.95
N ARG A 145 -0.74 8.32 -2.89
CA ARG A 145 -0.07 8.34 -1.58
C ARG A 145 0.65 7.03 -1.26
N GLY A 146 1.37 7.00 -0.15
CA GLY A 146 2.25 5.91 0.26
C GLY A 146 1.62 4.55 0.55
N LEU A 147 0.29 4.41 0.54
CA LEU A 147 -0.40 3.10 0.66
C LEU A 147 -0.67 2.44 -0.69
N VAL A 148 -0.42 3.16 -1.78
CA VAL A 148 -0.60 2.65 -3.13
C VAL A 148 0.61 1.81 -3.52
N ARG A 149 0.38 0.67 -4.16
CA ARG A 149 1.44 -0.21 -4.67
C ARG A 149 1.24 -0.43 -6.16
N VAL A 150 2.31 -0.26 -6.91
CA VAL A 150 2.42 -0.71 -8.31
C VAL A 150 3.13 -2.05 -8.31
N LEU A 151 2.76 -2.93 -9.24
CA LEU A 151 3.20 -4.32 -9.24
C LEU A 151 4.13 -4.57 -10.41
N ARG A 152 5.16 -5.38 -10.18
CA ARG A 152 6.01 -5.95 -11.23
C ARG A 152 5.89 -7.46 -11.20
N ARG A 153 5.74 -8.09 -12.36
CA ARG A 153 5.75 -9.55 -12.48
C ARG A 153 7.19 -10.06 -12.51
N LYS A 154 7.48 -11.15 -11.80
CA LYS A 154 8.76 -11.86 -11.87
C LYS A 154 8.84 -12.79 -13.07
#